data_AF-A0A1H0DPH0-F1
#
_entry.id   AF-A0A1H0DPH0-F1
#
_cell.length_a   1.000
_cell.length_b   1.000
_cell.length_c   1.000
_cell.angle_alpha   90.00
_cell.angle_beta   90.00
_cell.angle_gamma   90.00
#
_symmetry.space_group_name_H-M   'P 1'
#
loop_
_entity.id
_entity.type
_entity.pdbx_description
1 polymer ?
#
loop_
_entity_poly.entity_id
_entity_poly.type
_entity_poly.pdbx_seq_one_letter_code
_entity_poly.pdbx_strand_id
1 'polypeptide(L)'
;MSADVDTETTETDEVTEVGENDSPETSEDAPDASGAPGAPDAADAADAAEVAEDGDDSDESDDETPAPARASRLQQLEREGDIAADYLEELLDIADLDGDLDMDVDGDRAAVSIVGADLSQLIGPDGEVLEALQELTRLAVFRETGDRSRLMLDISGYRADKREQLVALAARLCAQVKETGEPVSLDPMSPFERKVVHDAVAAAGLSSESEGAEPRRFVVIVPA
;
A
#
# COMPACT_ATOMS: atom_id res chain seq x y z
N MET A 1 -67.90 -31.39 -54.39
CA MET A 1 -66.91 -30.54 -55.09
C MET A 1 -65.73 -30.42 -54.12
N SER A 2 -64.79 -31.36 -53.99
CA SER A 2 -64.25 -32.45 -54.86
C SER A 2 -63.04 -32.04 -55.72
N ALA A 3 -62.02 -32.92 -55.78
CA ALA A 3 -60.64 -32.73 -56.29
C ALA A 3 -59.76 -31.89 -55.33
N ASP A 4 -58.64 -32.35 -54.75
CA ASP A 4 -57.75 -33.53 -54.90
C ASP A 4 -56.68 -33.48 -56.04
N VAL A 5 -55.49 -34.05 -55.78
CA VAL A 5 -54.33 -34.33 -56.68
C VAL A 5 -53.47 -33.09 -57.04
N ASP A 6 -52.23 -32.86 -56.53
CA ASP A 6 -50.94 -33.65 -56.51
C ASP A 6 -50.21 -33.66 -57.89
N THR A 7 -48.88 -33.70 -58.07
CA THR A 7 -47.66 -34.03 -57.26
C THR A 7 -46.63 -32.83 -57.23
N GLU A 8 -45.28 -32.83 -57.17
CA GLU A 8 -44.15 -33.81 -57.27
C GLU A 8 -42.81 -33.27 -56.63
N THR A 9 -41.62 -33.81 -56.97
CA THR A 9 -40.31 -33.68 -56.26
C THR A 9 -39.09 -33.41 -57.17
N THR A 10 -38.10 -32.60 -56.74
CA THR A 10 -36.63 -32.72 -57.00
C THR A 10 -35.85 -32.02 -55.86
N GLU A 11 -34.74 -32.46 -55.21
CA GLU A 11 -33.46 -33.12 -55.61
C GLU A 11 -32.51 -32.23 -56.46
N THR A 12 -31.19 -32.13 -56.22
CA THR A 12 -30.25 -32.66 -55.19
C THR A 12 -28.96 -31.78 -55.12
N ASP A 13 -28.14 -31.93 -54.06
CA ASP A 13 -26.69 -31.58 -53.94
C ASP A 13 -26.23 -30.11 -54.17
N GLU A 14 -25.05 -29.63 -53.72
CA GLU A 14 -23.72 -30.27 -53.57
C GLU A 14 -22.93 -29.77 -52.33
N VAL A 15 -21.85 -30.47 -51.95
CA VAL A 15 -21.00 -30.20 -50.76
C VAL A 15 -19.52 -30.03 -51.16
N THR A 16 -18.83 -29.02 -50.61
CA THR A 16 -17.37 -28.83 -50.72
C THR A 16 -16.88 -27.81 -49.68
N GLU A 17 -15.71 -27.89 -49.04
CA GLU A 17 -14.99 -29.00 -48.39
C GLU A 17 -14.04 -28.37 -47.34
N VAL A 18 -13.27 -29.15 -46.58
CA VAL A 18 -12.32 -28.63 -45.57
C VAL A 18 -10.98 -28.25 -46.22
N GLY A 19 -10.31 -27.21 -45.69
CA GLY A 19 -8.95 -26.83 -46.07
C GLY A 19 -8.03 -26.72 -44.85
N GLU A 20 -7.28 -27.77 -44.56
CA GLU A 20 -6.18 -27.76 -43.59
C GLU A 20 -4.92 -27.08 -44.17
N ASN A 21 -4.15 -26.43 -43.31
CA ASN A 21 -2.71 -26.15 -43.42
C ASN A 21 -2.28 -25.79 -41.98
N ASP A 22 -1.70 -26.70 -41.22
CA ASP A 22 -0.36 -27.32 -41.39
C ASP A 22 0.77 -26.35 -41.00
N SER A 23 1.69 -26.87 -40.18
CA SER A 23 2.78 -26.12 -39.55
C SER A 23 4.04 -26.15 -40.43
N PRO A 24 5.06 -25.38 -40.06
CA PRO A 24 6.35 -26.06 -39.92
C PRO A 24 7.05 -25.74 -38.60
N GLU A 25 7.66 -26.77 -38.01
CA GLU A 25 8.69 -26.62 -36.99
C GLU A 25 10.02 -26.17 -37.63
N THR A 26 10.80 -25.35 -36.91
CA THR A 26 12.26 -25.38 -37.01
C THR A 26 12.88 -25.18 -35.63
N SER A 27 13.81 -26.07 -35.29
CA SER A 27 14.83 -25.88 -34.26
C SER A 27 15.85 -24.79 -34.71
N GLU A 28 16.90 -24.41 -33.98
CA GLU A 28 17.66 -25.08 -32.92
C GLU A 28 18.54 -24.08 -32.15
N ASP A 29 19.40 -24.62 -31.29
CA ASP A 29 20.64 -24.06 -30.75
C ASP A 29 20.60 -23.09 -29.55
N ALA A 30 21.44 -23.43 -28.57
CA ALA A 30 21.85 -22.58 -27.46
C ALA A 30 23.21 -23.08 -26.92
N PRO A 31 24.19 -22.18 -26.74
CA PRO A 31 25.29 -22.44 -25.79
C PRO A 31 25.53 -21.31 -24.77
N ASP A 32 26.00 -21.71 -23.60
CA ASP A 32 26.43 -20.87 -22.46
C ASP A 32 27.88 -20.36 -22.62
N ALA A 33 28.15 -19.12 -22.18
CA ALA A 33 29.44 -18.72 -21.56
C ALA A 33 29.46 -17.28 -20.96
N SER A 34 29.38 -17.19 -19.62
CA SER A 34 30.23 -16.36 -18.71
C SER A 34 30.91 -15.03 -19.19
N GLY A 35 30.72 -13.91 -18.47
CA GLY A 35 31.68 -12.78 -18.50
C GLY A 35 31.35 -11.44 -17.79
N ALA A 36 31.51 -11.37 -16.46
CA ALA A 36 31.44 -10.20 -15.53
C ALA A 36 32.36 -8.97 -15.84
N PRO A 37 32.42 -7.86 -15.04
CA PRO A 37 31.60 -7.42 -13.87
C PRO A 37 31.19 -5.90 -13.84
N GLY A 38 30.37 -5.51 -12.86
CA GLY A 38 30.23 -4.12 -12.34
C GLY A 38 28.79 -3.57 -12.39
N ALA A 39 28.27 -2.86 -11.38
CA ALA A 39 28.79 -2.49 -10.05
C ALA A 39 27.61 -2.43 -9.03
N PRO A 40 27.84 -2.49 -7.71
CA PRO A 40 26.76 -2.31 -6.73
C PRO A 40 26.41 -0.82 -6.59
N ASP A 41 25.12 -0.51 -6.60
CA ASP A 41 24.59 0.76 -6.09
C ASP A 41 23.74 0.50 -4.84
N ALA A 42 23.50 1.54 -4.04
CA ALA A 42 22.98 1.44 -2.69
C ALA A 42 21.56 2.04 -2.53
N ALA A 43 20.98 1.80 -1.35
CA ALA A 43 19.56 1.96 -1.00
C ALA A 43 18.61 0.95 -1.70
N ASP A 44 17.50 0.55 -1.09
CA ASP A 44 16.99 0.90 0.24
C ASP A 44 16.96 -0.30 1.21
N ALA A 45 17.10 -0.01 2.51
CA ALA A 45 17.10 -1.00 3.59
C ALA A 45 16.70 -0.36 4.94
N ALA A 46 15.46 0.15 5.02
CA ALA A 46 15.01 0.95 6.16
C ALA A 46 13.63 0.60 6.74
N ASP A 47 13.18 -0.67 6.69
CA ASP A 47 12.26 -1.18 7.72
C ASP A 47 12.56 -2.65 8.10
N ALA A 48 13.27 -2.80 9.21
CA ALA A 48 13.48 -4.05 9.91
C ALA A 48 13.53 -3.72 11.41
N ALA A 49 12.37 -3.65 12.05
CA ALA A 49 12.27 -3.31 13.47
C ALA A 49 12.86 -4.44 14.34
N GLU A 50 14.08 -4.23 14.85
CA GLU A 50 14.61 -5.09 15.92
C GLU A 50 13.78 -4.89 17.19
N VAL A 51 13.27 -5.99 17.73
CA VAL A 51 12.55 -6.01 19.01
C VAL A 51 13.59 -6.00 20.14
N ALA A 52 13.89 -4.80 20.65
CA ALA A 52 14.60 -4.65 21.91
C ALA A 52 13.60 -4.78 23.07
N GLU A 53 13.53 -5.97 23.68
CA GLU A 53 13.09 -6.07 25.07
C GLU A 53 14.15 -5.41 25.96
N ASP A 54 13.82 -4.28 26.58
CA ASP A 54 14.56 -3.77 27.74
C ASP A 54 13.64 -3.77 28.97
N GLY A 55 14.25 -3.92 30.13
CA GLY A 55 13.59 -4.41 31.34
C GLY A 55 12.68 -3.40 32.05
N ASP A 56 11.64 -3.96 32.69
CA ASP A 56 10.93 -3.38 33.82
C ASP A 56 11.92 -2.85 34.89
N ASP A 57 11.95 -1.53 35.08
CA ASP A 57 12.41 -0.88 36.31
C ASP A 57 11.29 0.06 36.76
N SER A 58 10.67 -0.27 37.89
CA SER A 58 9.41 0.29 38.36
C SER A 58 9.64 1.31 39.46
N ASP A 59 9.21 2.56 39.23
CA ASP A 59 9.10 3.55 40.30
C ASP A 59 7.84 4.42 40.12
N GLU A 60 6.91 4.32 41.07
CA GLU A 60 5.73 5.18 41.16
C GLU A 60 6.04 6.37 42.09
N SER A 61 6.15 7.59 41.56
CA SER A 61 5.88 8.80 42.36
C SER A 61 5.62 10.06 41.51
N ASP A 62 4.91 11.01 42.14
CA ASP A 62 4.29 12.18 41.52
C ASP A 62 5.25 13.26 40.97
N ASP A 63 4.73 14.02 40.00
CA ASP A 63 4.95 15.44 39.67
C ASP A 63 6.27 16.14 40.11
N GLU A 64 7.09 16.57 39.12
CA GLU A 64 7.55 17.98 38.95
C GLU A 64 8.54 18.09 37.75
N THR A 65 8.14 18.79 36.68
CA THR A 65 8.98 19.22 35.52
C THR A 65 9.56 18.12 34.59
N PRO A 66 9.40 18.21 33.24
CA PRO A 66 10.05 17.28 32.33
C PRO A 66 11.58 17.44 32.31
N ALA A 67 12.30 16.33 32.46
CA ALA A 67 13.77 16.29 32.39
C ALA A 67 14.31 16.93 31.10
N PRO A 68 15.48 17.61 31.12
CA PRO A 68 15.90 18.53 30.06
C PRO A 68 16.01 17.89 28.66
N ALA A 69 16.35 16.60 28.58
CA ALA A 69 16.41 15.86 27.31
C ALA A 69 15.02 15.58 26.69
N ARG A 70 13.96 15.47 27.50
CA ARG A 70 12.57 15.39 27.00
C ARG A 70 12.11 16.76 26.51
N ALA A 71 12.38 17.82 27.27
CA ALA A 71 12.05 19.20 26.87
C ALA A 71 12.73 19.62 25.55
N SER A 72 14.02 19.28 25.35
CA SER A 72 14.71 19.56 24.09
C SER A 72 14.16 18.73 22.91
N ARG A 73 13.69 17.50 23.15
CA ARG A 73 13.08 16.69 22.09
C ARG A 73 11.71 17.20 21.68
N LEU A 74 10.88 17.63 22.63
CA LEU A 74 9.59 18.27 22.31
C LEU A 74 9.80 19.53 21.45
N GLN A 75 10.72 20.41 21.82
CA GLN A 75 11.08 21.60 21.02
C GLN A 75 11.63 21.28 19.63
N GLN A 76 12.22 20.11 19.43
CA GLN A 76 12.62 19.63 18.10
C GLN A 76 11.41 19.17 17.28
N LEU A 77 10.50 18.40 17.87
CA LEU A 77 9.28 17.91 17.19
C LEU A 77 8.28 19.03 16.91
N GLU A 78 8.15 20.01 17.81
CA GLU A 78 7.41 21.27 17.59
C GLU A 78 7.93 21.99 16.33
N ARG A 79 9.25 22.22 16.25
CA ARG A 79 9.91 22.82 15.08
C ARG A 79 9.76 21.99 13.80
N GLU A 80 9.82 20.66 13.89
CA GLU A 80 9.59 19.79 12.72
C GLU A 80 8.14 19.89 12.22
N GLY A 81 7.19 20.09 13.14
CA GLY A 81 5.79 20.44 12.84
C GLY A 81 5.69 21.80 12.15
N ASP A 82 6.22 22.87 12.75
CA ASP A 82 6.17 24.24 12.21
C ASP A 82 6.64 24.27 10.73
N ILE A 83 7.83 23.72 10.45
CA ILE A 83 8.43 23.72 9.10
C ILE A 83 7.61 22.89 8.11
N ALA A 84 6.94 21.83 8.58
CA ALA A 84 6.07 21.01 7.74
C ALA A 84 4.72 21.69 7.47
N ALA A 85 4.16 22.41 8.43
CA ALA A 85 2.96 23.22 8.25
C ALA A 85 3.24 24.38 7.29
N ASP A 86 4.32 25.15 7.46
CA ASP A 86 4.76 26.19 6.52
C ASP A 86 4.81 25.67 5.06
N TYR A 87 5.42 24.49 4.87
CA TYR A 87 5.56 23.86 3.55
C TYR A 87 4.22 23.39 2.95
N LEU A 88 3.32 22.85 3.79
CA LEU A 88 2.02 22.36 3.35
C LEU A 88 1.02 23.50 3.13
N GLU A 89 1.06 24.57 3.93
CA GLU A 89 0.27 25.79 3.74
C GLU A 89 0.63 26.47 2.42
N GLU A 90 1.93 26.68 2.11
CA GLU A 90 2.37 27.21 0.80
C GLU A 90 1.91 26.31 -0.36
N LEU A 91 1.84 24.98 -0.16
CA LEU A 91 1.35 24.04 -1.17
C LEU A 91 -0.18 24.16 -1.39
N LEU A 92 -0.98 24.30 -0.33
CA LEU A 92 -2.43 24.51 -0.45
C LEU A 92 -2.76 25.85 -1.13
N ASP A 93 -2.06 26.92 -0.74
CA ASP A 93 -2.18 28.26 -1.34
C ASP A 93 -1.87 28.25 -2.85
N ILE A 94 -0.82 27.52 -3.27
CA ILE A 94 -0.44 27.36 -4.68
C ILE A 94 -1.44 26.48 -5.45
N ALA A 95 -2.13 25.56 -4.76
CA ALA A 95 -3.09 24.63 -5.35
C ALA A 95 -4.54 25.14 -5.36
N ASP A 96 -4.85 26.28 -4.71
CA ASP A 96 -6.21 26.86 -4.57
C ASP A 96 -7.14 25.90 -3.79
N LEU A 97 -6.69 25.38 -2.64
CA LEU A 97 -7.36 24.34 -1.84
C LEU A 97 -7.69 24.78 -0.39
N ASP A 98 -8.97 24.72 -0.02
CA ASP A 98 -9.46 25.00 1.33
C ASP A 98 -9.16 23.83 2.31
N GLY A 99 -8.05 23.92 3.06
CA GLY A 99 -7.70 22.97 4.13
C GLY A 99 -7.10 23.64 5.36
N ASP A 100 -7.66 23.36 6.54
CA ASP A 100 -7.11 23.70 7.84
C ASP A 100 -5.99 22.70 8.21
N LEU A 101 -4.89 23.17 8.81
CA LEU A 101 -3.79 22.33 9.31
C LEU A 101 -3.79 22.28 10.84
N ASP A 102 -3.83 21.07 11.39
CA ASP A 102 -3.58 20.79 12.81
C ASP A 102 -2.20 20.12 12.97
N MET A 103 -1.47 20.47 14.03
CA MET A 103 -0.15 19.92 14.39
C MET A 103 -0.20 19.26 15.78
N ASP A 104 0.43 18.09 15.93
CA ASP A 104 0.52 17.36 17.21
C ASP A 104 1.84 16.56 17.32
N VAL A 105 2.13 16.03 18.51
CA VAL A 105 3.31 15.19 18.80
C VAL A 105 2.88 13.77 19.16
N ASP A 106 2.79 12.92 18.15
CA ASP A 106 2.49 11.49 18.29
C ASP A 106 3.71 10.71 18.84
N GLY A 107 3.91 10.84 20.16
CA GLY A 107 4.87 10.07 20.96
C GLY A 107 6.34 10.47 20.74
N ASP A 108 6.92 10.06 19.61
CA ASP A 108 8.35 10.27 19.29
C ASP A 108 8.60 10.98 17.95
N ARG A 109 7.51 11.38 17.27
CA ARG A 109 7.49 12.06 15.96
C ARG A 109 6.52 13.25 15.98
N ALA A 110 6.73 14.19 15.06
CA ALA A 110 5.72 15.18 14.71
C ALA A 110 4.58 14.52 13.90
N ALA A 111 3.37 15.05 14.02
CA ALA A 111 2.22 14.69 13.21
C ALA A 111 1.57 15.97 12.67
N VAL A 112 1.17 15.94 11.41
CA VAL A 112 0.38 17.01 10.77
C VAL A 112 -0.85 16.36 10.14
N SER A 113 -2.02 16.96 10.35
CA SER A 113 -3.27 16.53 9.72
C SER A 113 -3.93 17.68 8.99
N ILE A 114 -4.31 17.48 7.74
CA ILE A 114 -5.05 18.46 6.93
C ILE A 114 -6.53 18.07 6.91
N VAL A 115 -7.41 18.99 7.27
CA VAL A 115 -8.87 18.79 7.30
C VAL A 115 -9.55 19.90 6.49
N GLY A 116 -10.41 19.55 5.54
CA GLY A 116 -10.96 20.55 4.63
C GLY A 116 -11.92 20.01 3.59
N ALA A 117 -12.26 20.86 2.61
CA ALA A 117 -13.11 20.52 1.48
C ALA A 117 -12.28 20.02 0.29
N ASP A 118 -12.82 19.08 -0.48
CA ASP A 118 -12.28 18.63 -1.79
C ASP A 118 -10.79 18.20 -1.81
N LEU A 119 -10.20 17.90 -0.64
CA LEU A 119 -8.82 17.41 -0.45
C LEU A 119 -8.55 15.99 -1.01
N SER A 120 -9.53 15.35 -1.65
CA SER A 120 -9.41 13.98 -2.18
C SER A 120 -8.28 13.83 -3.22
N GLN A 121 -7.93 14.91 -3.91
CA GLN A 121 -6.79 14.99 -4.83
C GLN A 121 -5.41 14.90 -4.14
N LEU A 122 -5.31 15.31 -2.87
CA LEU A 122 -4.09 15.18 -2.06
C LEU A 122 -3.94 13.78 -1.47
N ILE A 123 -5.01 13.01 -1.39
CA ILE A 123 -4.97 11.58 -1.05
C ILE A 123 -4.55 10.77 -2.29
N GLY A 124 -5.22 11.00 -3.42
CA GLY A 124 -5.01 10.24 -4.66
C GLY A 124 -5.58 8.82 -4.61
N PRO A 125 -5.43 8.02 -5.69
CA PRO A 125 -5.82 6.62 -5.66
C PRO A 125 -4.99 5.86 -4.62
N ASP A 126 -5.67 5.08 -3.78
CA ASP A 126 -5.11 4.27 -2.68
C ASP A 126 -4.18 5.00 -1.68
N GLY A 127 -4.08 6.33 -1.74
CA GLY A 127 -3.20 7.14 -0.88
C GLY A 127 -1.83 7.44 -1.49
N GLU A 128 -1.61 7.18 -2.79
CA GLU A 128 -0.29 7.38 -3.43
C GLU A 128 0.20 8.84 -3.34
N VAL A 129 -0.72 9.81 -3.42
CA VAL A 129 -0.37 11.24 -3.35
C VAL A 129 -0.11 11.65 -1.90
N LEU A 130 -0.86 11.10 -0.93
CA LEU A 130 -0.63 11.35 0.50
C LEU A 130 0.78 10.90 0.93
N GLU A 131 1.19 9.70 0.54
CA GLU A 131 2.51 9.18 0.92
C GLU A 131 3.62 9.95 0.18
N ALA A 132 3.40 10.35 -1.08
CA ALA A 132 4.35 11.21 -1.81
C ALA A 132 4.49 12.62 -1.17
N LEU A 133 3.37 13.24 -0.75
CA LEU A 133 3.37 14.52 -0.03
C LEU A 133 4.07 14.41 1.32
N GLN A 134 3.90 13.30 2.05
CA GLN A 134 4.61 13.04 3.29
C GLN A 134 6.14 13.00 3.07
N GLU A 135 6.63 12.30 2.05
CA GLU A 135 8.07 12.24 1.76
C GLU A 135 8.64 13.58 1.28
N LEU A 136 7.89 14.34 0.47
CA LEU A 136 8.27 15.71 0.10
C LEU A 136 8.34 16.63 1.33
N THR A 137 7.41 16.50 2.27
CA THR A 137 7.37 17.26 3.52
C THR A 137 8.55 16.87 4.43
N ARG A 138 8.84 15.58 4.60
CA ARG A 138 10.03 15.09 5.31
C ARG A 138 11.33 15.62 4.69
N LEU A 139 11.40 15.72 3.36
CA LEU A 139 12.55 16.28 2.66
C LEU A 139 12.68 17.81 2.84
N ALA A 140 11.55 18.54 2.91
CA ALA A 140 11.54 19.97 3.24
C ALA A 140 12.04 20.21 4.67
N VAL A 141 11.54 19.45 5.65
CA VAL A 141 12.03 19.51 7.05
C VAL A 141 13.52 19.16 7.12
N PHE A 142 13.96 18.05 6.52
CA PHE A 142 15.38 17.64 6.50
C PHE A 142 16.30 18.71 5.88
N ARG A 143 15.81 19.47 4.88
CA ARG A 143 16.59 20.53 4.25
C ARG A 143 16.84 21.73 5.17
N GLU A 144 15.89 22.08 6.03
CA GLU A 144 16.01 23.24 6.94
C GLU A 144 16.59 22.85 8.32
N THR A 145 16.33 21.64 8.82
CA THR A 145 16.88 21.16 10.11
C THR A 145 18.25 20.49 9.97
N GLY A 146 18.49 19.78 8.85
CA GLY A 146 19.59 18.84 8.68
C GLY A 146 19.36 17.45 9.28
N ASP A 147 18.25 17.24 10.00
CA ASP A 147 17.89 16.00 10.69
C ASP A 147 16.78 15.24 9.95
N ARG A 148 16.85 13.91 9.94
CA ARG A 148 15.84 13.06 9.30
C ARG A 148 14.57 12.99 10.15
N SER A 149 13.58 13.81 9.79
CA SER A 149 12.27 13.79 10.44
C SER A 149 11.57 12.43 10.31
N ARG A 150 10.85 12.04 11.37
CA ARG A 150 9.94 10.87 11.39
C ARG A 150 8.47 11.27 11.17
N LEU A 151 8.22 12.50 10.72
CA LEU A 151 6.89 13.12 10.63
C LEU A 151 5.86 12.25 9.92
N MET A 152 4.64 12.22 10.47
CA MET A 152 3.50 11.54 9.86
C MET A 152 2.52 12.58 9.30
N LEU A 153 2.04 12.35 8.08
CA LEU A 153 0.98 13.15 7.46
C LEU A 153 -0.29 12.30 7.36
N ASP A 154 -1.43 12.88 7.72
CA ASP A 154 -2.78 12.37 7.43
C ASP A 154 -3.64 13.47 6.77
N ILE A 155 -4.62 13.07 5.97
CA ILE A 155 -5.56 13.99 5.32
C ILE A 155 -6.96 13.44 5.52
N SER A 156 -7.82 14.24 6.14
CA SER A 156 -9.24 13.95 6.41
C SER A 156 -9.53 12.59 7.06
N GLY A 157 -8.61 12.04 7.86
CA GLY A 157 -8.76 10.75 8.55
C GLY A 157 -8.42 9.51 7.70
N TYR A 158 -7.84 9.68 6.51
CA TYR A 158 -7.65 8.59 5.54
C TYR A 158 -6.94 7.36 6.11
N ARG A 159 -5.90 7.52 6.94
CA ARG A 159 -5.18 6.37 7.55
C ARG A 159 -6.02 5.61 8.57
N ALA A 160 -7.09 6.19 9.12
CA ALA A 160 -8.06 5.50 9.96
C ALA A 160 -9.08 4.73 9.10
N ASP A 161 -9.71 5.40 8.14
CA ASP A 161 -10.70 4.81 7.23
C ASP A 161 -10.13 3.64 6.43
N LYS A 162 -8.92 3.79 5.87
CA LYS A 162 -8.23 2.74 5.11
C LYS A 162 -7.92 1.53 6.00
N ARG A 163 -7.58 1.75 7.27
CA ARG A 163 -7.35 0.67 8.25
C ARG A 163 -8.64 -0.11 8.52
N GLU A 164 -9.77 0.56 8.74
CA GLU A 164 -11.05 -0.13 8.95
C GLU A 164 -11.46 -0.94 7.70
N GLN A 165 -11.32 -0.36 6.51
CA GLN A 165 -11.59 -1.04 5.24
C GLN A 165 -10.75 -2.31 5.07
N LEU A 166 -9.44 -2.24 5.35
CA LEU A 166 -8.53 -3.38 5.26
C LEU A 166 -8.82 -4.47 6.29
N VAL A 167 -9.14 -4.11 7.55
CA VAL A 167 -9.57 -5.08 8.57
C VAL A 167 -10.88 -5.75 8.15
N ALA A 168 -11.85 -4.99 7.63
CA ALA A 168 -13.13 -5.52 7.15
C ALA A 168 -13.01 -6.36 5.87
N LEU A 169 -11.96 -6.16 5.07
CA LEU A 169 -11.61 -6.98 3.91
C LEU A 169 -10.92 -8.26 4.37
N ALA A 170 -9.87 -8.15 5.18
CA ALA A 170 -9.12 -9.28 5.74
C ALA A 170 -10.04 -10.26 6.49
N ALA A 171 -10.95 -9.76 7.34
CA ALA A 171 -11.93 -10.59 8.04
C ALA A 171 -12.85 -11.40 7.10
N ARG A 172 -13.24 -10.84 5.94
CA ARG A 172 -14.04 -11.54 4.93
C ARG A 172 -13.23 -12.63 4.23
N LEU A 173 -11.99 -12.33 3.82
CA LEU A 173 -11.11 -13.33 3.19
C LEU A 173 -10.70 -14.44 4.16
N CYS A 174 -10.45 -14.11 5.43
CA CYS A 174 -10.19 -15.10 6.48
C CYS A 174 -11.38 -16.05 6.71
N ALA A 175 -12.62 -15.57 6.56
CA ALA A 175 -13.79 -16.44 6.62
C ALA A 175 -13.87 -17.36 5.39
N GLN A 176 -13.61 -16.84 4.19
CA GLN A 176 -13.57 -17.62 2.95
C GLN A 176 -12.49 -18.72 2.98
N VAL A 177 -11.25 -18.39 3.36
CA VAL A 177 -10.13 -19.36 3.46
C VAL A 177 -10.45 -20.49 4.45
N LYS A 178 -11.19 -20.21 5.53
CA LYS A 178 -11.65 -21.22 6.50
C LYS A 178 -12.79 -22.11 5.99
N GLU A 179 -13.56 -21.66 4.99
CA GLU A 179 -14.64 -22.43 4.39
C GLU A 179 -14.14 -23.27 3.20
N THR A 180 -13.25 -22.73 2.37
CA THR A 180 -12.71 -23.42 1.18
C THR A 180 -11.49 -24.29 1.50
N GLY A 181 -10.64 -23.88 2.44
CA GLY A 181 -9.30 -24.44 2.62
C GLY A 181 -8.31 -24.06 1.51
N GLU A 182 -8.66 -23.10 0.64
CA GLU A 182 -7.82 -22.61 -0.44
C GLU A 182 -7.18 -21.26 -0.07
N PRO A 183 -5.90 -21.01 -0.43
CA PRO A 183 -5.24 -19.74 -0.15
C PRO A 183 -5.79 -18.61 -1.03
N VAL A 184 -5.75 -17.37 -0.53
CA VAL A 184 -6.24 -16.19 -1.24
C VAL A 184 -5.19 -15.09 -1.23
N SER A 185 -4.77 -14.66 -2.42
CA SER A 185 -3.94 -13.48 -2.63
C SER A 185 -4.80 -12.21 -2.68
N LEU A 186 -4.30 -11.13 -2.08
CA LEU A 186 -4.87 -9.80 -2.15
C LEU A 186 -4.21 -8.98 -3.28
N ASP A 187 -4.78 -7.83 -3.59
CA ASP A 187 -4.14 -6.84 -4.46
C ASP A 187 -2.84 -6.28 -3.83
N PRO A 188 -1.88 -5.76 -4.64
CA PRO A 188 -0.72 -5.06 -4.13
C PRO A 188 -1.09 -3.84 -3.30
N MET A 189 -0.38 -3.64 -2.18
CA MET A 189 -0.65 -2.57 -1.22
C MET A 189 0.64 -2.19 -0.47
N SER A 190 0.69 -0.99 0.11
CA SER A 190 1.88 -0.44 0.77
C SER A 190 2.30 -1.23 2.03
N PRO A 191 3.55 -1.06 2.53
CA PRO A 191 4.03 -1.74 3.74
C PRO A 191 3.11 -1.59 4.97
N PHE A 192 2.53 -0.40 5.16
CA PHE A 192 1.56 -0.11 6.23
C PHE A 192 0.30 -0.97 6.11
N GLU A 193 -0.26 -1.05 4.91
CA GLU A 193 -1.49 -1.79 4.63
C GLU A 193 -1.28 -3.30 4.73
N ARG A 194 -0.15 -3.81 4.21
CA ARG A 194 0.24 -5.21 4.39
C ARG A 194 0.33 -5.58 5.87
N LYS A 195 0.88 -4.70 6.72
CA LYS A 195 0.92 -4.91 8.17
C LYS A 195 -0.48 -4.99 8.78
N VAL A 196 -1.37 -4.05 8.45
CA VAL A 196 -2.77 -4.07 8.93
C VAL A 196 -3.49 -5.38 8.54
N VAL A 197 -3.26 -5.89 7.32
CA VAL A 197 -3.79 -7.19 6.90
C VAL A 197 -3.15 -8.34 7.69
N HIS A 198 -1.82 -8.39 7.81
CA HIS A 198 -1.13 -9.43 8.58
C HIS A 198 -1.62 -9.50 10.04
N ASP A 199 -1.74 -8.34 10.72
CA ASP A 199 -2.24 -8.24 12.09
C ASP A 199 -3.69 -8.77 12.20
N ALA A 200 -4.55 -8.43 11.24
CA ALA A 200 -5.95 -8.92 11.19
C ALA A 200 -6.06 -10.42 10.89
N VAL A 201 -5.18 -10.96 10.03
CA VAL A 201 -5.13 -12.39 9.69
C VAL A 201 -4.61 -13.23 10.86
N ALA A 202 -3.58 -12.73 11.56
CA ALA A 202 -3.07 -13.34 12.78
C ALA A 202 -4.12 -13.34 13.90
N ALA A 203 -4.85 -12.23 14.07
CA ALA A 203 -5.99 -12.15 15.00
C ALA A 203 -7.13 -13.10 14.64
N ALA A 204 -7.30 -13.44 13.35
CA ALA A 204 -8.21 -14.48 12.90
C ALA A 204 -7.68 -15.91 13.13
N GLY A 205 -6.42 -16.11 13.56
CA GLY A 205 -5.82 -17.43 13.74
C GLY A 205 -5.51 -18.15 12.41
N LEU A 206 -5.10 -17.38 11.40
CA LEU A 206 -4.58 -17.88 10.12
C LEU A 206 -3.15 -17.38 9.91
N SER A 207 -2.44 -17.99 8.96
CA SER A 207 -1.12 -17.54 8.53
C SER A 207 -1.22 -16.64 7.30
N SER A 208 -0.23 -15.77 7.10
CA SER A 208 -0.13 -14.96 5.88
C SER A 208 1.32 -14.62 5.53
N GLU A 209 1.60 -14.52 4.23
CA GLU A 209 2.92 -14.29 3.67
C GLU A 209 2.89 -13.09 2.70
N SER A 210 3.96 -12.30 2.64
CA SER A 210 4.04 -11.09 1.79
C SER A 210 4.88 -11.34 0.54
N GLU A 211 4.24 -11.78 -0.54
CA GLU A 211 4.83 -12.13 -1.84
C GLU A 211 4.98 -10.94 -2.80
N GLY A 212 5.90 -11.06 -3.76
CA GLY A 212 6.21 -10.04 -4.75
C GLY A 212 7.28 -9.03 -4.30
N ALA A 213 7.53 -8.03 -5.14
CA ALA A 213 8.52 -6.98 -4.92
C ALA A 213 7.87 -5.60 -5.10
N GLU A 214 8.31 -4.62 -4.31
CA GLU A 214 7.75 -3.26 -4.30
C GLU A 214 7.84 -2.61 -5.70
N PRO A 215 6.79 -1.89 -6.19
CA PRO A 215 5.50 -1.59 -5.54
C PRO A 215 4.41 -2.65 -5.77
N ARG A 216 4.74 -3.82 -6.34
CA ARG A 216 3.79 -4.90 -6.66
C ARG A 216 3.82 -6.03 -5.63
N ARG A 217 3.99 -5.68 -4.36
CA ARG A 217 4.07 -6.64 -3.25
C ARG A 217 2.72 -6.71 -2.53
N PHE A 218 2.23 -7.93 -2.31
CA PHE A 218 0.88 -8.23 -1.86
C PHE A 218 0.90 -9.26 -0.71
N VAL A 219 -0.23 -9.45 -0.05
CA VAL A 219 -0.40 -10.46 1.01
C VAL A 219 -1.13 -11.68 0.45
N VAL A 220 -0.66 -12.88 0.81
CA VAL A 220 -1.36 -14.15 0.62
C VAL A 220 -1.83 -14.64 1.99
N ILE A 221 -3.11 -14.95 2.12
CA ILE A 221 -3.69 -15.60 3.30
C ILE A 221 -3.70 -17.11 3.04
N VAL A 222 -3.16 -17.89 3.98
CA VAL A 222 -3.11 -19.36 3.88
C VAL A 222 -3.81 -20.02 5.07
N PRO A 223 -4.45 -21.20 4.88
CA PRO A 223 -4.96 -22.00 5.98
C PRO A 223 -3.84 -22.47 6.93
N ALA A 224 -4.19 -22.70 8.20
CA ALA A 224 -3.28 -23.15 9.26
C ALA A 224 -3.46 -24.65 9.57
#